data_AF-A0A0C1ER02-F1
#
_entry.id   AF-A0A0C1ER02-F1
#
_cell.length_a   1.000
_cell.length_b   1.000
_cell.length_c   1.000
_cell.angle_alpha   90.00
_cell.angle_beta   90.00
_cell.angle_gamma   90.00
#
_symmetry.space_group_name_H-M   'P 1'
#
loop_
_entity.id
_entity.type
_entity.pdbx_description
1 polymer ?
#
loop_
_entity_poly.entity_id
_entity_poly.type
_entity_poly.pdbx_seq_one_letter_code
_entity_poly.pdbx_strand_id
1 'polypeptide(L)'
;MKKLLSFLFLLLFTFVFSQNKKYMFVVIKGEEVTSVSTTKTWSDVVKVSDVIEVKNFNRDKQAYIENEIVKNFLLYTTFGNKVKSKKAYIFNSYYEASKKRDAFLFAE
;
A
#
# COMPACT_ATOMS: atom_id res chain seq x y z
N MET A 1 -11.81 2.90 48.55
CA MET A 1 -11.00 3.68 47.57
C MET A 1 -10.14 2.84 46.62
N LYS A 2 -9.64 1.64 46.99
CA LYS A 2 -8.79 0.80 46.10
C LYS A 2 -9.48 0.26 44.83
N LYS A 3 -10.80 0.05 44.85
CA LYS A 3 -11.56 -0.49 43.70
C LYS A 3 -11.77 0.51 42.56
N LEU A 4 -11.86 1.81 42.86
CA LEU A 4 -12.01 2.85 41.83
C LEU A 4 -10.73 3.04 41.01
N LEU A 5 -9.57 2.92 41.66
CA LEU A 5 -8.26 3.07 41.02
C LEU A 5 -7.97 1.93 40.04
N SER A 6 -8.40 0.71 40.35
CA SER A 6 -8.32 -0.45 39.46
C SER A 6 -9.20 -0.31 38.21
N PHE A 7 -10.40 0.26 38.34
CA PHE A 7 -11.29 0.50 37.21
C PHE A 7 -10.75 1.59 36.28
N LEU A 8 -10.15 2.65 36.84
CA LEU A 8 -9.51 3.71 36.06
C LEU A 8 -8.29 3.19 35.30
N PHE A 9 -7.50 2.31 35.91
CA PHE A 9 -6.36 1.66 35.25
C PHE A 9 -6.80 0.72 34.11
N LEU A 10 -7.93 0.02 34.28
CA LEU A 10 -8.49 -0.84 33.24
C LEU A 10 -9.07 -0.05 32.06
N LEU A 11 -9.73 1.08 32.32
CA LEU A 11 -10.22 2.02 31.31
C LEU A 11 -9.10 2.73 30.55
N LEU A 12 -7.98 3.02 31.21
CA LEU A 12 -6.76 3.53 30.58
C LEU A 12 -6.07 2.44 29.73
N PHE A 13 -6.12 1.18 30.14
CA PHE A 13 -5.51 0.07 29.39
C PHE A 13 -6.29 -0.28 28.10
N THR A 14 -7.62 -0.12 28.09
CA THR A 14 -8.43 -0.32 26.88
C THR A 14 -8.36 0.86 25.91
N PHE A 15 -8.00 2.06 26.37
CA PHE A 15 -7.84 3.25 25.52
C PHE A 15 -6.52 3.28 24.72
N VAL A 16 -5.53 2.45 25.09
CA VAL A 16 -4.19 2.45 24.45
C VAL A 16 -4.11 1.52 23.23
N PHE A 17 -5.19 0.87 22.82
CA PHE A 17 -5.34 0.53 21.41
C PHE A 17 -5.82 1.78 20.65
N SER A 18 -4.94 2.80 20.61
CA SER A 18 -4.94 3.73 19.49
C SER A 18 -4.91 2.87 18.24
N GLN A 19 -6.05 2.76 17.56
CA GLN A 19 -6.14 2.00 16.33
C GLN A 19 -5.17 2.69 15.38
N ASN A 20 -3.95 2.15 15.25
CA ASN A 20 -2.94 2.64 14.31
C ASN A 20 -3.38 2.25 12.90
N LYS A 21 -4.49 2.84 12.49
CA LYS A 21 -5.12 2.66 11.20
C LYS A 21 -4.45 3.64 10.26
N LYS A 22 -3.95 3.12 9.16
CA LYS A 22 -3.37 3.91 8.08
C LYS A 22 -4.05 3.55 6.77
N TYR A 23 -4.05 4.48 5.84
CA TYR A 23 -4.46 4.24 4.47
C TYR A 23 -3.20 4.32 3.60
N MET A 24 -2.96 3.30 2.78
CA MET A 24 -1.78 3.30 1.92
C MET A 24 -2.08 2.83 0.50
N PHE A 25 -1.29 3.31 -0.45
CA PHE A 25 -1.23 2.75 -1.80
C PHE A 25 0.22 2.66 -2.24
N VAL A 26 0.49 1.84 -3.23
CA VAL A 26 1.83 1.60 -3.77
C VAL A 26 1.85 2.01 -5.23
N VAL A 27 2.86 2.80 -5.58
CA VAL A 27 3.18 3.13 -6.97
C VAL A 27 4.36 2.26 -7.39
N ILE A 28 4.19 1.52 -8.48
CA ILE A 28 5.23 0.75 -9.15
C ILE A 28 5.61 1.50 -10.41
N LYS A 29 6.91 1.77 -10.57
CA LYS A 29 7.50 2.11 -11.87
C LYS A 29 8.18 0.86 -12.38
N GLY A 30 7.79 0.43 -13.57
CA GLY A 30 8.26 -0.82 -14.14
C GLY A 30 8.20 -0.78 -15.64
N GLU A 31 8.27 -1.97 -16.22
CA GLU A 31 8.08 -2.16 -17.64
C GLU A 31 7.08 -3.28 -17.89
N GLU A 32 6.14 -3.04 -18.79
CA GLU A 32 5.15 -4.00 -19.25
C GLU A 32 5.54 -4.56 -20.61
N VAL A 33 5.30 -5.85 -20.82
CA VAL A 33 5.55 -6.48 -22.13
C VAL A 33 4.52 -5.96 -23.13
N THR A 34 4.98 -5.32 -24.19
CA THR A 34 4.13 -4.70 -25.22
C THR A 34 4.07 -5.45 -26.53
N SER A 35 5.01 -6.35 -26.79
CA SER A 35 4.94 -7.28 -27.92
C SER A 35 5.69 -8.57 -27.62
N VAL A 36 5.12 -9.64 -28.15
CA VAL A 36 5.62 -11.01 -28.01
C VAL A 36 5.76 -11.63 -29.41
N SER A 37 6.53 -10.97 -30.25
CA SER A 37 7.01 -11.56 -31.51
C SER A 37 8.37 -12.23 -31.29
N THR A 38 9.22 -12.33 -32.32
CA THR A 38 10.58 -12.86 -32.23
C THR A 38 11.49 -12.11 -31.24
N THR A 39 11.09 -10.92 -30.78
CA THR A 39 11.79 -10.15 -29.75
C THR A 39 10.80 -9.62 -28.73
N LYS A 40 11.04 -9.90 -27.44
CA LYS A 40 10.25 -9.32 -26.36
C LYS A 40 10.58 -7.83 -26.24
N THR A 41 9.56 -6.99 -26.32
CA THR A 41 9.69 -5.55 -26.07
C THR A 41 8.99 -5.18 -24.78
N TRP A 42 9.60 -4.26 -24.04
CA TRP A 42 9.11 -3.74 -22.79
C TRP A 42 8.92 -2.24 -22.94
N SER A 43 7.78 -1.72 -22.47
CA SER A 43 7.52 -0.28 -22.41
C SER A 43 7.39 0.16 -20.96
N ASP A 44 7.92 1.33 -20.66
CA ASP A 44 7.82 1.92 -19.33
C ASP A 44 6.36 2.10 -18.93
N VAL A 45 6.05 1.72 -17.70
CA VAL A 45 4.72 1.84 -17.12
C VAL A 45 4.78 2.31 -15.68
N VAL A 46 3.80 3.12 -15.31
CA VAL A 46 3.50 3.46 -13.91
C VAL A 46 2.18 2.80 -13.55
N LYS A 47 2.22 1.90 -12.56
CA LYS A 47 1.02 1.30 -11.97
C LYS A 47 0.81 1.83 -10.57
N VAL A 48 -0.43 2.14 -10.26
CA VAL A 48 -0.85 2.67 -8.97
C VAL A 48 -1.88 1.71 -8.41
N SER A 49 -1.62 1.17 -7.22
CA SER A 49 -2.59 0.29 -6.55
C SER A 49 -3.80 1.08 -6.06
N ASP A 50 -4.85 0.36 -5.70
CA ASP A 50 -5.92 0.93 -4.88
C ASP A 50 -5.42 1.35 -3.50
N VAL A 51 -6.23 2.19 -2.84
CA VAL A 51 -6.02 2.57 -1.44
C VAL A 51 -6.44 1.41 -0.54
N ILE A 52 -5.53 0.97 0.30
CA ILE A 52 -5.69 -0.14 1.24
C ILE A 52 -5.76 0.42 2.66
N GLU A 53 -6.80 0.03 3.40
CA GLU A 53 -6.86 0.26 4.84
C GLU A 53 -6.00 -0.77 5.59
N VAL A 54 -5.08 -0.30 6.42
CA VAL A 54 -4.19 -1.14 7.22
C VAL A 54 -4.47 -0.91 8.70
N LYS A 55 -5.12 -1.88 9.33
CA LYS A 55 -5.35 -1.89 10.78
C LYS A 55 -4.08 -2.33 11.51
N ASN A 56 -3.76 -1.69 12.63
CA ASN A 56 -2.55 -1.96 13.43
C ASN A 56 -1.28 -1.92 12.55
N PHE A 57 -1.09 -0.79 11.87
CA PHE A 57 0.02 -0.56 10.95
C PHE A 57 1.38 -0.75 11.62
N ASN A 58 2.28 -1.45 10.93
CA ASN A 58 3.69 -1.58 11.26
C ASN A 58 4.51 -1.79 9.96
N ARG A 59 5.84 -1.79 10.07
CA ARG A 59 6.73 -1.92 8.91
C ARG A 59 6.62 -3.29 8.21
N ASP A 60 6.35 -4.36 8.95
CA ASP A 60 6.21 -5.70 8.35
C ASP A 60 4.95 -5.82 7.50
N LYS A 61 3.83 -5.27 7.97
CA LYS A 61 2.58 -5.19 7.18
C LYS A 61 2.75 -4.33 5.95
N GLN A 62 3.46 -3.21 6.07
CA GLN A 62 3.81 -2.38 4.92
C GLN A 62 4.59 -3.22 3.89
N ALA A 63 5.67 -3.90 4.32
CA ALA A 63 6.50 -4.71 3.44
C ALA A 63 5.71 -5.87 2.80
N TYR A 64 4.86 -6.53 3.57
CA TYR A 64 3.96 -7.59 3.09
C TYR A 64 3.03 -7.07 1.97
N ILE A 65 2.33 -5.96 2.21
CA ILE A 65 1.42 -5.35 1.22
C ILE A 65 2.18 -4.94 -0.04
N GLU A 66 3.35 -4.30 0.12
CA GLU A 66 4.18 -3.93 -1.03
C GLU A 66 4.61 -5.14 -1.85
N ASN A 67 4.95 -6.26 -1.20
CA ASN A 67 5.37 -7.48 -1.88
C ASN A 67 4.20 -8.16 -2.62
N GLU A 68 3.00 -8.17 -2.02
CA GLU A 68 1.80 -8.69 -2.68
C GLU A 68 1.47 -7.87 -3.94
N ILE A 69 1.54 -6.53 -3.86
CA ILE A 69 1.29 -5.67 -5.02
C ILE A 69 2.35 -5.87 -6.11
N VAL A 70 3.62 -5.98 -5.74
CA VAL A 70 4.71 -6.29 -6.68
C VAL A 70 4.51 -7.64 -7.35
N LYS A 71 4.18 -8.67 -6.58
CA LYS A 71 3.90 -10.01 -7.09
C LYS A 71 2.75 -9.98 -8.10
N ASN A 72 1.67 -9.29 -7.78
CA ASN A 72 0.53 -9.14 -8.69
C ASN A 72 0.91 -8.42 -9.99
N PHE A 73 1.74 -7.38 -9.90
CA PHE A 73 2.24 -6.69 -11.09
C PHE A 73 3.15 -7.57 -11.95
N LEU A 74 4.05 -8.35 -11.34
CA LEU A 74 4.95 -9.26 -12.06
C LEU A 74 4.20 -10.39 -12.78
N LEU A 75 3.14 -10.91 -12.15
CA LEU A 75 2.33 -12.02 -12.66
C LEU A 75 1.27 -11.61 -13.69
N TYR A 76 1.06 -10.31 -13.90
CA TYR A 76 -0.01 -9.82 -14.77
C TYR A 76 0.11 -10.26 -16.23
N THR A 77 1.33 -10.59 -16.69
CA THR A 77 1.57 -11.05 -18.07
C THR A 77 2.34 -12.37 -18.10
N THR A 78 1.99 -13.24 -19.04
CA THR A 78 2.68 -14.53 -19.29
C THR A 78 4.17 -14.36 -19.61
N PHE A 79 4.57 -13.17 -20.07
CA PHE A 79 5.93 -12.89 -20.54
C PHE A 79 6.80 -12.13 -19.54
N GLY A 80 6.21 -11.75 -18.39
CA GLY A 80 6.89 -11.18 -17.23
C GLY A 80 7.07 -9.68 -17.33
N ASN A 81 6.33 -8.94 -16.49
CA ASN A 81 6.61 -7.53 -16.24
C ASN A 81 7.90 -7.39 -15.42
N LYS A 82 8.52 -6.20 -15.45
CA LYS A 82 9.72 -5.89 -14.66
C LYS A 82 9.46 -4.74 -13.72
N VAL A 83 9.94 -4.83 -12.49
CA VAL A 83 9.86 -3.74 -11.52
C VAL A 83 11.19 -3.00 -11.48
N LYS A 84 11.18 -1.71 -11.75
CA LYS A 84 12.35 -0.82 -11.59
C LYS A 84 12.39 -0.22 -10.19
N SER A 85 11.24 0.24 -9.71
CA SER A 85 11.09 0.79 -8.36
C SER A 85 9.67 0.68 -7.84
N LYS A 86 9.53 0.72 -6.51
CA LYS A 86 8.25 0.81 -5.81
C LYS A 86 8.31 1.90 -4.77
N LYS A 87 7.17 2.54 -4.49
CA LYS A 87 7.03 3.51 -3.40
C LYS A 87 5.66 3.41 -2.77
N ALA A 88 5.63 3.16 -1.46
CA ALA A 88 4.42 3.25 -0.65
C ALA A 88 4.18 4.70 -0.22
N TYR A 89 2.92 5.11 -0.28
CA TYR A 89 2.41 6.36 0.28
C TYR A 89 1.43 6.02 1.40
N ILE A 90 1.61 6.62 2.57
CA ILE A 90 0.90 6.25 3.79
C ILE A 90 0.28 7.51 4.40
N PHE A 91 -1.00 7.43 4.78
CA PHE A 91 -1.81 8.55 5.23
C PHE A 91 -2.64 8.18 6.47
N ASN A 92 -3.11 9.22 7.17
CA ASN A 92 -3.99 9.06 8.32
C ASN A 92 -5.46 8.94 7.91
N SER A 93 -5.83 9.40 6.71
CA SER A 93 -7.20 9.36 6.20
C SER A 93 -7.27 8.79 4.79
N TYR A 94 -8.42 8.18 4.47
CA TYR A 94 -8.70 7.71 3.11
C TYR A 94 -8.75 8.89 2.12
N TYR A 95 -9.31 10.02 2.53
CA TYR A 95 -9.43 11.22 1.69
C TYR A 95 -8.05 11.72 1.20
N GLU A 96 -7.07 11.85 2.09
CA GLU A 96 -5.71 12.26 1.72
C GLU A 96 -5.04 11.23 0.80
N ALA A 97 -5.22 9.94 1.09
CA ALA A 97 -4.69 8.86 0.27
C ALA A 97 -5.28 8.89 -1.14
N SER A 98 -6.61 9.03 -1.26
CA SER A 98 -7.32 9.12 -2.53
C SER A 98 -6.84 10.33 -3.31
N LYS A 99 -6.87 11.52 -2.71
CA LYS A 99 -6.44 12.75 -3.37
C LYS A 99 -5.01 12.65 -3.92
N LYS A 100 -4.09 12.05 -3.16
CA LYS A 100 -2.71 11.87 -3.63
C LYS A 100 -2.61 10.79 -4.71
N ARG A 101 -3.36 9.70 -4.61
CA ARG A 101 -3.44 8.63 -5.61
C ARG A 101 -3.99 9.15 -6.94
N ASP A 102 -5.05 9.96 -6.89
CA ASP A 102 -5.70 10.55 -8.06
C ASP A 102 -4.73 11.43 -8.86
N ALA A 103 -3.81 12.11 -8.18
CA ALA A 103 -2.72 12.85 -8.83
C ALA A 103 -1.70 11.98 -9.59
N PHE A 104 -1.72 10.65 -9.43
CA PHE A 104 -0.95 9.73 -10.28
C PHE A 104 -1.79 9.12 -11.40
N LEU A 105 -3.11 9.04 -11.23
CA LEU A 105 -4.01 8.41 -12.19
C LEU A 105 -4.48 9.39 -13.27
N PHE A 106 -4.69 10.64 -12.88
CA PHE A 106 -5.25 11.70 -13.72
C PHE A 106 -4.25 12.83 -13.97
N ALA A 107 -2.95 12.55 -13.85
CA ALA A 107 -1.94 13.53 -14.24
C ALA A 107 -2.03 13.72 -15.76
N GLU A 108 -2.53 14.89 -16.18
CA GLU A 108 -2.48 15.39 -17.56
C GLU A 108 -1.03 15.53 -18.05
#